data_AF-A0A7C1A7N2-F1
#
_entry.id   AF-A0A7C1A7N2-F1
#
_cell.length_a   1.000
_cell.length_b   1.000
_cell.length_c   1.000
_cell.angle_alpha   90.00
_cell.angle_beta   90.00
_cell.angle_gamma   90.00
#
_symmetry.space_group_name_H-M   'P 1'
#
loop_
_entity.id
_entity.type
_entity.pdbx_description
1 polymer ?
#
loop_
_entity_poly.entity_id
_entity_poly.type
_entity_poly.pdbx_seq_one_letter_code
_entity_poly.pdbx_strand_id
1 'polypeptide(L)' 'MQLSPDLVSRLQEILANHPGPAPVYIEMTSDGGSKVWKLSDEYRVEPRSALYAELRELLGSRAVT' A
#
# COMPACT_ATOMS: atom_id res chain seq x y z
N MET A 1 -5.44 -0.67 -12.76
CA MET A 1 -4.02 -0.94 -12.41
C MET A 1 -3.88 -2.45 -12.28
N GLN A 2 -3.05 -3.09 -13.10
CA GLN A 2 -2.79 -4.52 -12.94
C GLN A 2 -1.70 -4.66 -11.87
N LEU A 3 -1.97 -5.42 -10.81
CA LEU A 3 -0.94 -5.74 -9.81
C LEU A 3 0.07 -6.69 -10.46
N SER A 4 1.24 -6.16 -10.83
CA SER A 4 2.36 -7.00 -11.25
C SER A 4 3.09 -7.57 -10.03
N PRO A 5 3.77 -8.72 -10.16
CA PRO A 5 4.60 -9.27 -9.08
C PRO A 5 5.61 -8.26 -8.54
N ASP A 6 6.27 -7.50 -9.43
CA ASP A 6 7.28 -6.48 -9.06
C ASP A 6 6.69 -5.37 -8.18
N LEU A 7 5.48 -4.93 -8.50
CA LEU A 7 4.78 -3.91 -7.73
C LEU A 7 4.45 -4.39 -6.32
N VAL A 8 4.01 -5.66 -6.22
CA VAL A 8 3.69 -6.28 -4.93
C VAL A 8 4.95 -6.41 -4.08
N SER A 9 6.06 -6.89 -4.65
CA SER A 9 7.33 -7.00 -3.94
C SER A 9 7.81 -5.64 -3.41
N ARG A 10 7.78 -4.60 -4.25
CA ARG A 10 8.24 -3.28 -3.85
C ARG A 10 7.32 -2.61 -2.82
N LEU A 11 6.01 -2.85 -2.89
CA LEU A 11 5.08 -2.41 -1.86
C LEU A 11 5.40 -3.09 -0.52
N GLN A 12 5.64 -4.40 -0.50
CA GLN A 12 6.01 -5.13 0.72
C GLN A 12 7.30 -4.58 1.34
N GLU A 13 8.31 -4.28 0.54
CA GLU A 13 9.57 -3.67 1.01
C GLU A 13 9.34 -2.30 1.69
N ILE A 14 8.53 -1.43 1.07
CA ILE A 14 8.19 -0.12 1.63
C ILE A 14 7.45 -0.28 2.98
N LEU A 15 6.47 -1.18 3.07
CA LEU A 15 5.74 -1.39 4.33
C LEU A 15 6.66 -1.94 5.43
N ALA A 16 7.55 -2.88 5.09
CA ALA A 16 8.50 -3.47 6.03
C ALA A 16 9.52 -2.45 6.60
N ASN A 17 9.87 -1.43 5.82
CA ASN A 17 10.77 -0.35 6.25
C ASN A 17 10.10 0.68 7.20
N HIS A 18 8.78 0.60 7.37
CA HIS A 18 7.98 1.57 8.12
C HIS A 18 7.09 0.91 9.18
N PRO A 19 7.59 0.00 10.02
CA PRO A 19 6.75 -0.73 10.96
C PRO A 19 6.09 0.22 11.97
N GLY A 20 4.85 -0.06 12.33
CA GLY A 20 4.11 0.74 13.31
C GLY A 20 2.74 0.17 13.65
N PRO A 21 1.90 0.93 14.37
CA PRO A 21 0.65 0.40 14.92
C PRO A 21 -0.51 0.39 13.93
N ALA A 22 -0.43 1.15 12.84
CA ALA A 22 -1.57 1.40 11.96
C ALA A 22 -1.82 0.24 10.98
N PRO A 23 -3.06 -0.26 10.85
CA PRO A 23 -3.41 -1.26 9.86
C PRO A 23 -3.37 -0.69 8.43
N VAL A 24 -2.95 -1.52 7.48
CA VAL A 24 -2.92 -1.17 6.05
C VAL A 24 -4.12 -1.79 5.34
N TYR A 25 -4.76 -0.98 4.49
CA TYR A 25 -5.86 -1.39 3.63
C TYR A 25 -5.50 -1.14 2.17
N ILE A 26 -5.82 -2.10 1.29
CA ILE A 26 -5.68 -1.96 -0.16
C ILE A 26 -7.09 -1.95 -0.76
N GLU A 27 -7.41 -0.89 -1.49
CA GLU A 27 -8.57 -0.86 -2.37
C GLU A 27 -8.11 -1.27 -3.78
N MET A 28 -8.66 -2.37 -4.33
CA MET A 28 -8.51 -2.66 -5.75
C MET A 28 -9.81 -2.33 -6.47
N THR A 29 -9.68 -1.55 -7.53
CA THR A 29 -10.77 -1.17 -8.42
C THR A 29 -10.66 -1.97 -9.72
N SER A 30 -11.76 -2.59 -10.13
CA SER A 30 -11.92 -3.26 -11.43
C SER A 30 -13.21 -2.78 -12.10
N ASP A 31 -13.46 -3.16 -13.36
CA ASP A 31 -14.68 -2.81 -14.08
C ASP A 31 -15.97 -3.20 -13.34
N GLY A 32 -15.91 -4.18 -12.44
CA GLY A 32 -17.05 -4.64 -11.63
C GLY A 32 -17.24 -3.93 -10.28
N GLY A 33 -16.40 -2.95 -9.93
CA GLY A 33 -16.47 -2.21 -8.66
C GLY A 33 -15.14 -2.16 -7.90
N SER A 34 -15.18 -1.63 -6.67
CA SER A 34 -14.02 -1.63 -5.77
C SER A 34 -14.19 -2.62 -4.62
N LYS A 35 -13.07 -3.23 -4.21
CA LYS A 35 -13.00 -4.10 -3.03
C LYS A 35 -11.84 -3.65 -2.16
N VAL A 36 -12.11 -3.55 -0.87
CA VAL A 36 -11.10 -3.20 0.15
C VAL A 36 -10.68 -4.46 0.89
N TRP A 37 -9.37 -4.69 0.99
CA TRP A 37 -8.77 -5.74 1.80
C TRP A 37 -7.91 -5.13 2.90
N LYS A 38 -8.06 -5.63 4.13
CA LYS A 38 -7.10 -5.38 5.20
C LYS A 38 -5.92 -6.34 5.02
N LEU A 39 -4.69 -5.83 5.07
CA LEU A 39 -3.50 -6.67 5.10
C LEU A 39 -3.31 -7.32 6.48
N SER A 40 -2.55 -8.41 6.51
CA SER A 40 -2.11 -9.08 7.74
C SER A 40 -1.41 -8.10 8.68
N ASP A 41 -1.45 -8.38 9.99
CA ASP A 41 -0.87 -7.50 11.00
C ASP A 41 0.66 -7.35 10.90
N GLU A 42 1.34 -8.23 10.15
CA GLU A 42 2.77 -8.11 9.81
C GLU A 42 3.08 -6.88 8.93
N TYR A 43 2.08 -6.34 8.23
CA TYR A 43 2.21 -5.18 7.34
C TYR A 43 1.75 -3.88 7.98
N ARG A 44 1.62 -3.82 9.31
CA ARG A 44 1.24 -2.57 9.98
C ARG A 44 2.37 -1.56 9.94
N VAL A 45 1.99 -0.29 9.82
CA VAL A 45 2.94 0.80 9.56
C VAL A 45 2.80 2.00 10.48
N GLU A 46 3.85 2.81 10.53
CA GLU A 46 3.85 4.13 11.15
C GLU A 46 3.53 5.19 10.07
N PRO A 47 2.39 5.91 10.15
CA PRO A 47 1.96 6.87 9.14
C PRO A 47 2.77 8.18 9.22
N ARG A 48 3.98 8.16 8.64
CA ARG A 48 4.88 9.31 8.53
C ARG A 48 4.99 9.81 7.09
N SER A 49 5.37 11.08 6.91
CA SER A 49 5.53 11.71 5.59
C SER A 49 6.42 10.92 4.63
N ALA A 50 7.49 10.28 5.13
CA ALA A 50 8.37 9.43 4.34
C ALA A 50 7.64 8.23 3.72
N LEU A 51 6.79 7.53 4.49
CA LEU A 51 5.98 6.42 3.98
C LEU A 51 5.10 6.87 2.81
N TYR A 52 4.41 7.99 3.01
CA TYR A 52 3.52 8.54 2.00
C TYR A 52 4.25 8.98 0.73
N ALA A 53 5.49 9.48 0.85
CA ALA A 53 6.31 9.83 -0.30
C ALA A 53 6.69 8.60 -1.13
N GLU A 54 7.17 7.53 -0.48
CA GLU A 54 7.54 6.28 -1.15
C GLU A 54 6.35 5.58 -1.79
N LEU A 55 5.20 5.54 -1.11
CA LEU A 55 3.96 4.99 -1.68
C LEU A 55 3.48 5.79 -2.90
N ARG A 56 3.61 7.12 -2.89
CA ARG A 56 3.27 7.98 -4.03
C ARG A 56 4.22 7.79 -5.21
N GLU A 57 5.50 7.58 -4.95
CA GLU A 57 6.49 7.26 -5.99
C GLU A 57 6.14 5.91 -6.65
N LEU A 58 5.78 4.90 -5.85
CA LEU A 58 5.46 3.57 -6.35
C LEU A 58 4.10 3.48 -7.07
N LEU A 59 3.06 4.06 -6.48
CA LEU A 59 1.66 3.88 -6.92
C LEU A 59 1.11 5.06 -7.73
N GLY A 60 1.83 6.18 -7.76
CA GLY A 60 1.35 7.45 -8.27
C GLY A 60 0.52 8.23 -7.24
N SER A 61 0.34 9.53 -7.51
CA SER A 61 -0.26 10.50 -6.57
C SER A 61 -1.74 10.29 -6.25
N ARG A 62 -2.46 9.43 -6.98
CA ARG A 62 -3.90 9.16 -6.78
C ARG A 62 -4.19 7.96 -5.86
N ALA A 63 -3.17 7.23 -5.44
CA ALA A 63 -3.34 5.92 -4.78
C ALA A 63 -3.18 5.96 -3.25
N VAL A 64 -2.94 7.13 -2.66
CA VAL A 64 -2.56 7.26 -1.25
C VAL A 64 -3.41 8.34 -0.60
N THR A 65 -4.29 7.95 0.34
CA THR A 65 -5.24 8.83 1.05
C THR A 65 -5.05 8.71 2.55
#